data_AF-A0A0L8V6G6-F1
#
_entry.id   AF-A0A0L8V6G6-F1
#
_cell.length_a   1.000
_cell.length_b   1.000
_cell.length_c   1.000
_cell.angle_alpha   90.00
_cell.angle_beta   90.00
_cell.angle_gamma   90.00
#
_symmetry.space_group_name_H-M   'P 1'
#
loop_
_entity.id
_entity.type
_entity.pdbx_description
1 polymer ?
#
loop_
_entity_poly.entity_id
_entity_poly.type
_entity_poly.pdbx_seq_one_letter_code
_entity_poly.pdbx_strand_id
1 'polypeptide(L)'
;MKFSVIYQPTNLFSLKESNSTNSGAKSLLIPSPYSIKMALFNQAITIDGKDIFEEKKSKEFAFIKDAIIEYRVLGSFCLNNCFVTIQSLRDGKYRGKPSFREYIYLSDNIEIIFDVKSEEAKQYLQKYLHRINFFGKRGCFFQFVGYRDNPGEPNVKEFDASDFSSGLLQEFDDISPNAQFKNVDNFDKSGAKRDKHIFVIPVRKMNSSKSYTHFRCI
;
A
#
# COMPACT_ATOMS: atom_id res chain seq x y z
N MET A 1 -5.00 -10.74 17.08
CA MET A 1 -4.59 -9.70 18.04
C MET A 1 -4.21 -8.46 17.26
N LYS A 2 -4.68 -7.29 17.69
CA LYS A 2 -4.50 -6.06 16.92
C LYS A 2 -3.42 -5.15 17.52
N PHE A 3 -2.67 -4.50 16.65
CA PHE A 3 -1.80 -3.36 16.96
C PHE A 3 -1.75 -2.44 15.74
N SER A 4 -1.27 -1.21 15.87
CA SER A 4 -1.05 -0.33 14.73
C SER A 4 0.31 0.33 14.71
N VAL A 5 0.65 0.84 13.53
CA VAL A 5 1.76 1.73 13.27
C VAL A 5 1.25 2.97 12.58
N ILE A 6 1.78 4.12 12.98
CA ILE A 6 1.42 5.42 12.46
C ILE A 6 2.54 5.89 11.53
N TYR A 7 2.17 6.27 10.32
CA TYR A 7 3.08 6.89 9.36
C TYR A 7 2.62 8.29 8.99
N GLN A 8 3.57 9.21 8.94
CA GLN A 8 3.38 10.55 8.40
C GLN A 8 3.80 10.57 6.92
N PRO A 9 2.90 10.88 5.98
CA PRO A 9 3.29 11.13 4.59
C PRO A 9 4.13 12.41 4.54
N THR A 10 5.37 12.32 4.06
CA THR A 10 6.31 13.47 3.98
C THR A 10 6.50 13.98 2.56
N ASN A 11 5.93 13.30 1.57
CA ASN A 11 5.93 13.72 0.18
C ASN A 11 4.64 13.25 -0.53
N LEU A 12 4.46 13.68 -1.78
CA LEU A 12 3.37 13.20 -2.62
C LEU A 12 3.47 11.69 -2.88
N PHE A 13 2.36 10.99 -2.71
CA PHE A 13 2.23 9.55 -2.88
C PHE A 13 1.62 9.18 -4.24
N SER A 14 2.03 8.07 -4.84
CA SER A 14 1.45 7.57 -6.10
C SER A 14 1.61 6.06 -6.18
N LEU A 15 0.53 5.34 -5.89
CA LEU A 15 0.46 3.89 -6.05
C LEU A 15 -0.61 3.55 -7.07
N LYS A 16 -0.17 3.02 -8.21
CA LYS A 16 -1.03 2.65 -9.31
C LYS A 16 -1.85 1.40 -8.95
N GLU A 17 -3.13 1.38 -9.30
CA GLU A 17 -3.97 0.18 -9.31
C GLU A 17 -3.38 -0.90 -10.23
N SER A 18 -3.38 -2.17 -9.81
CA SER A 18 -2.68 -3.23 -10.54
C SER A 18 -3.18 -3.48 -11.97
N ASN A 19 -4.45 -3.19 -12.26
CA ASN A 19 -5.01 -3.32 -13.61
C ASN A 19 -4.64 -2.14 -14.54
N SER A 20 -4.02 -1.08 -14.03
CA SER A 20 -3.72 0.12 -14.81
C SER A 20 -2.47 -0.04 -15.68
N THR A 21 -2.51 0.58 -16.86
CA THR A 21 -1.35 0.59 -17.79
C THR A 21 -0.24 1.53 -17.30
N ASN A 22 0.98 1.36 -17.83
CA ASN A 22 2.07 2.29 -17.53
C ASN A 22 1.87 3.69 -18.15
N SER A 23 1.03 3.83 -19.18
CA SER A 23 0.76 5.11 -19.85
C SER A 23 -0.29 5.95 -19.14
N GLY A 24 -1.27 5.33 -18.48
CA GLY A 24 -2.32 6.05 -17.76
C GLY A 24 -2.81 5.20 -16.59
N ALA A 25 -2.73 5.80 -15.41
CA ALA A 25 -3.01 5.14 -14.15
C ALA A 25 -3.54 6.15 -13.14
N LYS A 26 -4.65 5.80 -12.50
CA LYS A 26 -5.08 6.45 -11.27
C LYS A 26 -4.31 5.90 -10.08
N SER A 27 -4.25 6.70 -9.02
CA SER A 27 -3.60 6.31 -7.77
C SER A 27 -4.62 5.86 -6.73
N LEU A 28 -4.28 4.81 -6.00
CA LEU A 28 -4.95 4.42 -4.76
C LEU A 28 -4.76 5.52 -3.72
N LEU A 29 -5.79 5.87 -2.93
CA LEU A 29 -5.68 6.93 -1.91
C LEU A 29 -4.74 6.57 -0.75
N ILE A 30 -4.58 5.27 -0.50
CA ILE A 30 -3.75 4.70 0.55
C ILE A 30 -2.85 3.59 -0.02
N PRO A 31 -1.75 3.22 0.66
CA PRO A 31 -1.00 2.01 0.34
C PRO A 31 -1.92 0.78 0.31
N SER A 32 -1.71 -0.13 -0.64
CA SER A 32 -2.42 -1.41 -0.63
C SER A 32 -1.82 -2.36 0.41
N PRO A 33 -2.61 -3.32 0.95
CA PRO A 33 -2.10 -4.40 1.79
C PRO A 33 -0.90 -5.11 1.15
N TYR A 34 -0.99 -5.41 -0.15
CA TYR A 34 0.12 -5.99 -0.92
C TYR A 34 1.39 -5.11 -0.85
N SER A 35 1.27 -3.80 -1.06
CA SER A 35 2.44 -2.89 -1.05
C SER A 35 3.11 -2.80 0.33
N ILE A 36 2.32 -2.91 1.41
CA ILE A 36 2.82 -2.92 2.79
C ILE A 36 3.53 -4.23 3.09
N LYS A 37 2.94 -5.37 2.72
CA LYS A 37 3.57 -6.69 2.88
C LYS A 37 4.85 -6.82 2.06
N MET A 38 4.87 -6.27 0.84
CA MET A 38 6.09 -6.20 0.03
C MET A 38 7.17 -5.33 0.68
N ALA A 39 6.81 -4.23 1.32
CA ALA A 39 7.76 -3.40 2.06
C ALA A 39 8.33 -4.15 3.28
N LEU A 40 7.49 -4.91 4.00
CA LEU A 40 7.92 -5.79 5.09
C LEU A 40 8.90 -6.86 4.61
N PHE A 41 8.59 -7.58 3.52
CA PHE A 41 9.51 -8.55 2.93
C PHE A 41 10.84 -7.90 2.55
N ASN A 42 10.79 -6.73 1.91
CA ASN A 42 12.02 -6.02 1.53
C ASN A 42 12.88 -5.67 2.75
N GLN A 43 12.29 -5.17 3.84
CA GLN A 43 13.04 -4.86 5.05
C GLN A 43 13.59 -6.12 5.74
N ALA A 44 12.80 -7.20 5.81
CA ALA A 44 13.25 -8.46 6.38
C ALA A 44 14.42 -9.05 5.57
N ILE A 45 14.32 -9.10 4.24
CA ILE A 45 15.40 -9.56 3.36
C ILE A 45 16.65 -8.69 3.52
N THR A 46 16.48 -7.37 3.65
CA THR A 46 17.61 -6.43 3.78
C THR A 46 18.40 -6.65 5.08
N ILE A 47 17.74 -7.04 6.17
CA ILE A 47 18.35 -7.13 7.50
C ILE A 47 18.78 -8.55 7.84
N ASP A 48 17.91 -9.53 7.59
CA ASP A 48 18.10 -10.92 8.01
C ASP A 48 18.48 -11.85 6.85
N GLY A 49 18.45 -11.35 5.60
CA GLY A 49 18.66 -12.16 4.40
C GLY A 49 17.37 -12.83 3.92
N LYS A 50 17.40 -13.37 2.71
CA LYS A 50 16.23 -14.01 2.08
C LYS A 50 15.97 -15.43 2.56
N ASP A 51 16.99 -16.12 3.06
CA ASP A 51 16.97 -17.56 3.33
C ASP A 51 15.92 -17.94 4.39
N ILE A 52 15.57 -17.01 5.29
CA ILE A 52 14.50 -17.15 6.29
C ILE A 52 13.12 -17.46 5.67
N PHE A 53 12.91 -17.14 4.39
CA PHE A 53 11.66 -17.37 3.67
C PHE A 53 11.70 -18.58 2.75
N GLU A 54 12.87 -19.16 2.49
CA GLU A 54 13.05 -20.25 1.52
C GLU A 54 12.58 -21.60 2.08
N GLU A 55 12.53 -21.74 3.41
CA GLU A 55 12.02 -22.95 4.06
C GLU A 55 10.55 -23.21 3.72
N LYS A 56 10.25 -24.48 3.40
CA LYS A 56 8.87 -24.92 3.15
C LYS A 56 8.06 -24.77 4.45
N LYS A 57 7.08 -23.86 4.43
CA LYS A 57 6.27 -23.42 5.59
C LYS A 57 7.03 -22.52 6.58
N SER A 58 7.94 -21.67 6.08
CA SER A 58 8.51 -20.56 6.86
C SER A 58 7.42 -19.82 7.66
N LYS A 59 7.65 -19.71 8.98
CA LYS A 59 6.74 -19.01 9.88
C LYS A 59 6.79 -17.51 9.62
N GLU A 60 7.98 -17.00 9.34
CA GLU A 60 8.31 -15.62 8.99
C GLU A 60 7.54 -15.18 7.75
N PHE A 61 7.50 -16.04 6.73
CA PHE A 61 6.69 -15.79 5.54
C PHE A 61 5.20 -15.71 5.90
N ALA A 62 4.72 -16.63 6.74
CA ALA A 62 3.33 -16.64 7.19
C ALA A 62 2.99 -15.41 8.06
N PHE A 63 3.89 -14.93 8.91
CA PHE A 63 3.69 -13.75 9.74
C PHE A 63 3.39 -12.50 8.91
N ILE A 64 4.08 -12.33 7.77
CA ILE A 64 3.83 -11.20 6.85
C ILE A 64 2.60 -11.48 5.97
N LYS A 65 2.52 -12.66 5.37
CA LYS A 65 1.44 -13.01 4.41
C LYS A 65 0.06 -12.99 5.06
N ASP A 66 -0.07 -13.60 6.24
CA ASP A 66 -1.37 -13.82 6.90
C ASP A 66 -1.82 -12.62 7.74
N ALA A 67 -0.99 -11.58 7.89
CA ALA A 67 -1.39 -10.38 8.59
C ALA A 67 -2.54 -9.69 7.86
N ILE A 68 -3.65 -9.49 8.55
CA ILE A 68 -4.79 -8.72 8.04
C ILE A 68 -4.46 -7.25 8.26
N ILE A 69 -4.65 -6.43 7.23
CA ILE A 69 -4.32 -5.01 7.25
C ILE A 69 -5.59 -4.19 7.11
N GLU A 70 -5.86 -3.37 8.12
CA GLU A 70 -6.95 -2.40 8.16
C GLU A 70 -6.37 -0.98 8.28
N TYR A 71 -7.22 0.04 8.09
CA TYR A 71 -6.76 1.42 8.09
C TYR A 71 -7.67 2.32 8.90
N ARG A 72 -7.04 3.28 9.57
CA ARG A 72 -7.69 4.49 10.02
C ARG A 72 -7.05 5.68 9.32
N VAL A 73 -7.85 6.39 8.54
CA VAL A 73 -7.46 7.59 7.79
C VAL A 73 -8.23 8.80 8.24
N LEU A 74 -7.57 9.95 8.31
CA LEU A 74 -8.16 11.23 8.70
C LEU A 74 -7.74 12.35 7.73
N GLY A 75 -8.33 13.53 7.91
CA GLY A 75 -7.91 14.73 7.18
C GLY A 75 -8.40 14.79 5.74
N SER A 76 -7.52 15.19 4.83
CA SER A 76 -7.80 15.46 3.42
C SER A 76 -6.82 14.75 2.50
N PHE A 77 -7.34 14.35 1.34
CA PHE A 77 -6.58 13.82 0.22
C PHE A 77 -6.70 14.79 -0.95
N CYS A 78 -5.58 15.32 -1.44
CA CYS A 78 -5.56 16.15 -2.64
C CYS A 78 -4.81 15.40 -3.76
N LEU A 79 -5.54 14.97 -4.76
CA LEU A 79 -5.02 14.26 -5.92
C LEU A 79 -4.68 15.29 -6.99
N ASN A 80 -3.41 15.35 -7.39
CA ASN A 80 -2.93 16.15 -8.50
C ASN A 80 -2.89 15.30 -9.78
N ASN A 81 -3.60 15.75 -10.81
CA ASN A 81 -3.68 15.15 -12.13
C ASN A 81 -2.57 15.72 -13.03
N CYS A 82 -1.52 14.93 -13.27
CA CYS A 82 -0.36 15.35 -14.03
C CYS A 82 -0.26 14.63 -15.38
N PHE A 83 0.00 15.39 -16.44
CA PHE A 83 0.52 14.86 -17.70
C PHE A 83 2.03 15.05 -17.72
N VAL A 84 2.76 13.95 -17.84
CA VAL A 84 4.22 13.91 -17.88
C VAL A 84 4.69 13.23 -19.17
N THR A 85 5.86 13.63 -19.67
CA THR A 85 6.49 12.93 -20.80
C THR A 85 7.48 11.92 -20.27
N ILE A 86 7.23 10.63 -20.52
CA ILE A 86 8.18 9.57 -20.18
C ILE A 86 9.15 9.43 -21.35
N GLN A 87 10.43 9.67 -21.06
CA GLN A 87 11.51 9.49 -22.02
C GLN A 87 12.00 8.05 -21.97
N SER A 88 12.10 7.40 -23.13
CA SER A 88 12.72 6.09 -23.28
C SER A 88 13.85 6.17 -24.29
N LEU A 89 15.02 5.63 -23.93
CA LEU A 89 16.16 5.51 -24.84
C LEU A 89 15.97 4.24 -25.69
N ARG A 90 15.84 4.41 -27.01
CA ARG A 90 15.76 3.30 -27.98
C ARG A 90 16.60 3.66 -29.18
N ASP A 91 17.45 2.72 -29.62
CA ASP A 91 18.33 2.90 -30.79
C ASP A 91 19.19 4.18 -30.69
N GLY A 92 19.69 4.50 -29.49
CA GLY A 92 20.50 5.69 -29.23
C GLY A 92 19.75 7.03 -29.26
N LYS A 93 18.41 7.03 -29.40
CA LYS A 93 17.59 8.25 -29.39
C LYS A 93 16.54 8.22 -28.29
N TYR A 94 16.31 9.37 -27.65
CA TYR A 94 15.20 9.53 -26.71
C TYR A 94 13.89 9.70 -27.47
N ARG A 95 12.89 8.89 -27.11
CA ARG A 95 11.51 9.03 -27.58
C ARG A 95 10.61 9.29 -26.38
N GLY A 96 9.94 10.44 -26.40
CA GLY A 96 8.98 10.83 -25.37
C GLY A 96 7.59 10.29 -25.68
N LYS A 97 6.92 9.73 -24.66
CA LYS A 97 5.50 9.37 -24.73
C LYS A 97 4.74 10.14 -23.64
N PRO A 98 3.63 10.83 -23.97
CA PRO A 98 2.79 11.45 -22.95
C PRO A 98 2.19 10.36 -22.05
N SER A 99 2.12 10.65 -20.76
CA SER A 99 1.63 9.74 -19.75
C SER A 99 0.87 10.49 -18.67
N PHE A 100 -0.24 9.91 -18.22
CA PHE A 100 -1.03 10.41 -17.12
C PHE A 100 -0.55 9.80 -15.79
N ARG A 101 -0.46 10.64 -14.74
CA ARG A 101 -0.07 10.27 -13.39
C ARG A 101 -0.90 11.05 -12.37
N GLU A 102 -1.37 10.34 -11.34
CA GLU A 102 -1.93 10.97 -10.14
C GLU A 102 -0.92 10.93 -9.00
N TYR A 103 -0.79 12.06 -8.30
CA TYR A 103 0.00 12.20 -7.09
C TYR A 103 -0.90 12.71 -5.96
N ILE A 104 -0.76 12.16 -4.76
CA ILE A 104 -1.69 12.36 -3.67
C ILE A 104 -0.95 13.04 -2.54
N TYR A 105 -1.45 14.18 -2.12
CA TYR A 105 -1.11 14.80 -0.85
C TYR A 105 -2.09 14.30 0.21
N LEU A 106 -1.56 13.78 1.31
CA LEU A 106 -2.32 13.39 2.49
C LEU A 106 -2.01 14.40 3.59
N SER A 107 -3.03 15.04 4.15
CA SER A 107 -2.82 16.13 5.12
C SER A 107 -2.57 15.65 6.55
N ASP A 108 -2.80 14.38 6.84
CA ASP A 108 -2.75 13.79 8.18
C ASP A 108 -1.99 12.46 8.14
N ASN A 109 -1.70 11.93 9.32
CA ASN A 109 -1.08 10.63 9.46
C ASN A 109 -2.05 9.51 9.04
N ILE A 110 -1.46 8.43 8.52
CA ILE A 110 -2.16 7.17 8.29
C ILE A 110 -1.84 6.21 9.43
N GLU A 111 -2.88 5.64 10.03
CA GLU A 111 -2.74 4.54 10.99
C GLU A 111 -3.03 3.24 10.26
N ILE A 112 -2.02 2.38 10.18
CA ILE A 112 -2.10 1.05 9.57
C ILE A 112 -2.23 0.04 10.70
N ILE A 113 -3.34 -0.68 10.71
CA ILE A 113 -3.73 -1.61 11.77
C ILE A 113 -3.46 -3.02 11.28
N PHE A 114 -2.78 -3.81 12.09
CA PHE A 114 -2.44 -5.19 11.81
C PHE A 114 -3.19 -6.11 12.77
N ASP A 115 -3.97 -7.04 12.23
CA ASP A 115 -4.47 -8.19 12.99
C ASP A 115 -3.62 -9.42 12.68
N VAL A 116 -2.95 -9.94 13.70
CA VAL A 116 -2.02 -11.07 13.59
C VAL A 116 -2.42 -12.22 14.51
N LYS A 117 -1.94 -13.43 14.22
CA LYS A 117 -2.35 -14.65 14.93
C LYS A 117 -1.64 -14.86 16.28
N SER A 118 -0.47 -14.27 16.50
CA SER A 118 0.35 -14.49 17.70
C SER A 118 1.20 -13.27 18.06
N GLU A 119 1.62 -13.22 19.33
CA GLU A 119 2.54 -12.18 19.83
C GLU A 119 3.90 -12.23 19.12
N GLU A 120 4.36 -13.45 18.78
CA GLU A 120 5.57 -13.67 17.98
C GLU A 120 5.46 -12.98 16.61
N ALA A 121 4.31 -13.10 15.94
CA ALA A 121 4.07 -12.42 14.67
C ALA A 121 4.08 -10.90 14.82
N LYS A 122 3.46 -10.36 15.89
CA LYS A 122 3.50 -8.92 16.18
C LYS A 122 4.93 -8.44 16.37
N GLN A 123 5.72 -9.10 17.20
CA GLN A 123 7.12 -8.75 17.45
C GLN A 123 7.95 -8.83 16.17
N TYR A 124 7.72 -9.85 15.36
CA TYR A 124 8.37 -10.02 14.05
C TYR A 124 8.05 -8.84 13.11
N LEU A 125 6.78 -8.44 13.00
CA LEU A 125 6.41 -7.29 12.16
C LEU A 125 7.00 -5.98 12.72
N GLN A 126 6.93 -5.75 14.03
CA GLN A 126 7.46 -4.54 14.68
C GLN A 126 8.98 -4.39 14.54
N LYS A 127 9.72 -5.49 14.36
CA LYS A 127 11.15 -5.47 14.01
C LYS A 127 11.44 -4.70 12.71
N TYR A 128 10.49 -4.69 11.77
CA TYR A 128 10.69 -4.12 10.43
C TYR A 128 9.86 -2.87 10.12
N LEU A 129 8.64 -2.76 10.67
CA LEU A 129 7.73 -1.66 10.33
C LEU A 129 8.38 -0.28 10.51
N HIS A 130 9.04 -0.03 11.65
CA HIS A 130 9.73 1.24 11.93
C HIS A 130 10.87 1.61 10.97
N ARG A 131 11.26 0.69 10.06
CA ARG A 131 12.33 0.89 9.06
C ARG A 131 11.80 1.14 7.66
N ILE A 132 10.48 1.04 7.47
CA ILE A 132 9.85 1.28 6.18
C ILE A 132 9.71 2.78 5.96
N ASN A 133 10.27 3.28 4.86
CA ASN A 133 10.25 4.69 4.50
C ASN A 133 9.38 5.00 3.26
N PHE A 134 8.82 3.99 2.61
CA PHE A 134 7.94 4.16 1.46
C PHE A 134 7.08 2.90 1.24
N PHE A 135 5.92 3.08 0.62
CA PHE A 135 5.07 1.99 0.15
C PHE A 135 4.91 2.08 -1.37
N GLY A 136 5.27 1.00 -2.07
CA GLY A 136 5.26 0.97 -3.53
C GLY A 136 6.45 1.72 -4.15
N LYS A 137 6.24 2.95 -4.62
CA LYS A 137 7.30 3.71 -5.31
C LYS A 137 8.27 4.34 -4.32
N ARG A 138 9.57 4.22 -4.59
CA ARG A 138 10.66 4.77 -3.74
C ARG A 138 10.57 6.28 -3.48
N GLY A 139 9.97 7.06 -4.38
CA GLY A 139 9.83 8.52 -4.20
C GLY A 139 8.66 8.94 -3.31
N CYS A 140 7.82 7.99 -2.88
CA CYS A 140 6.63 8.26 -2.07
C CYS A 140 6.93 8.00 -0.60
N PHE A 141 7.55 8.99 0.05
CA PHE A 141 8.08 8.85 1.39
C PHE A 141 7.00 8.90 2.48
N PHE A 142 7.15 7.99 3.44
CA PHE A 142 6.39 7.91 4.67
C PHE A 142 7.38 7.82 5.83
N GLN A 143 7.18 8.64 6.85
CA GLN A 143 8.00 8.66 8.06
C GLN A 143 7.30 7.89 9.16
N PHE A 144 7.98 6.92 9.77
CA PHE A 144 7.48 6.26 10.97
C PHE A 144 7.32 7.28 12.11
N VAL A 145 6.15 7.27 12.76
CA VAL A 145 5.83 8.13 13.91
C VAL A 145 5.83 7.33 15.21
N GLY A 146 5.21 6.16 15.23
CA GLY A 146 5.09 5.36 16.44
C GLY A 146 4.20 4.14 16.29
N TYR A 147 4.19 3.30 17.32
CA TYR A 147 3.27 2.16 17.46
C TYR A 147 2.14 2.47 18.43
N ARG A 148 1.03 1.75 18.30
CA ARG A 148 -0.01 1.64 19.33
C ARG A 148 -0.38 0.18 19.53
N ASP A 149 -0.34 -0.27 20.78
CA ASP A 149 -0.84 -1.60 21.12
C ASP A 149 -2.37 -1.67 21.09
N ASN A 150 -3.04 -0.53 21.36
CA ASN A 150 -4.48 -0.37 21.25
C ASN A 150 -4.77 0.57 20.07
N PRO A 151 -4.99 0.03 18.86
CA PRO A 151 -5.23 0.84 17.67
C PRO A 151 -6.56 1.57 17.74
N GLY A 152 -6.70 2.65 16.97
CA GLY A 152 -8.00 3.27 16.76
C GLY A 152 -8.93 2.38 15.93
N GLU A 153 -10.25 2.61 16.02
CA GLU A 153 -11.22 1.88 15.19
C GLU A 153 -10.94 2.12 13.69
N PRO A 154 -10.89 1.05 12.86
CA PRO A 154 -10.71 1.20 11.42
C PRO A 154 -11.92 1.90 10.81
N ASN A 155 -11.68 2.81 9.87
CA ASN A 155 -12.74 3.53 9.16
C ASN A 155 -12.75 3.28 7.64
N VAL A 156 -11.71 2.61 7.12
CA VAL A 156 -11.75 2.02 5.78
C VAL A 156 -12.34 0.61 5.91
N LYS A 157 -13.41 0.35 5.18
CA LYS A 157 -14.14 -0.93 5.25
C LYS A 157 -13.99 -1.72 3.97
N GLU A 158 -14.06 -3.04 4.06
CA GLU A 158 -14.32 -3.86 2.88
C GLU A 158 -15.76 -3.62 2.39
N PHE A 159 -15.93 -3.53 1.08
CA PHE A 159 -17.23 -3.27 0.48
C PHE A 159 -18.17 -4.46 0.71
N ASP A 160 -19.33 -4.17 1.30
CA ASP A 160 -20.42 -5.10 1.48
C ASP A 160 -21.66 -4.51 0.82
N ALA A 161 -22.31 -5.29 -0.07
CA ALA A 161 -23.52 -4.85 -0.77
C ALA A 161 -24.70 -4.58 0.19
N SER A 162 -24.63 -5.06 1.43
CA SER A 162 -25.61 -4.79 2.49
C SER A 162 -25.30 -3.54 3.32
N ASP A 163 -24.06 -3.02 3.30
CA ASP A 163 -23.63 -1.81 4.00
C ASP A 163 -23.36 -0.67 3.00
N PHE A 164 -24.33 0.23 2.83
CA PHE A 164 -24.23 1.40 1.95
C PHE A 164 -23.46 2.58 2.57
N SER A 165 -22.38 2.27 3.31
CA SER A 165 -21.49 3.28 3.87
C SER A 165 -20.97 4.25 2.79
N SER A 166 -20.98 5.54 3.10
CA SER A 166 -20.56 6.58 2.16
C SER A 166 -19.03 6.59 2.03
N GLY A 167 -18.53 6.64 0.81
CA GLY A 167 -17.09 6.72 0.55
C GLY A 167 -16.72 6.54 -0.92
N LEU A 168 -15.42 6.46 -1.17
CA LEU A 168 -14.85 6.12 -2.47
C LEU A 168 -14.52 4.63 -2.51
N LEU A 169 -15.04 3.91 -3.50
CA LEU A 169 -14.67 2.53 -3.78
C LEU A 169 -13.37 2.47 -4.58
N GLN A 170 -12.39 1.71 -4.11
CA GLN A 170 -11.18 1.38 -4.87
C GLN A 170 -10.81 -0.10 -4.71
N GLU A 171 -10.30 -0.71 -5.78
CA GLU A 171 -9.81 -2.10 -5.78
C GLU A 171 -8.35 -2.12 -5.32
N PHE A 172 -8.06 -2.91 -4.29
CA PHE A 172 -6.75 -3.12 -3.71
C PHE A 172 -6.32 -4.57 -3.87
N ASP A 173 -5.02 -4.78 -4.12
CA ASP A 173 -4.44 -6.11 -4.07
C ASP A 173 -3.95 -6.45 -2.65
N ASP A 174 -4.06 -7.72 -2.29
CA ASP A 174 -3.33 -8.37 -1.20
C ASP A 174 -2.65 -9.67 -1.69
N ILE A 175 -1.74 -10.22 -0.89
CA ILE A 175 -1.11 -11.52 -1.17
C ILE A 175 -2.14 -12.63 -0.93
N SER A 176 -2.30 -13.51 -1.92
CA SER A 176 -3.22 -14.65 -1.79
C SER A 176 -2.83 -15.56 -0.62
N PRO A 177 -3.77 -16.08 0.18
CA PRO A 177 -3.46 -17.01 1.27
C PRO A 177 -2.68 -18.25 0.83
N ASN A 178 -2.84 -18.66 -0.44
CA ASN A 178 -2.17 -19.81 -1.05
C ASN A 178 -0.83 -19.46 -1.73
N ALA A 179 -0.36 -18.22 -1.59
CA ALA A 179 0.95 -17.80 -2.08
C ALA A 179 2.07 -18.46 -1.29
N GLN A 180 3.18 -18.74 -1.97
CA GLN A 180 4.46 -19.14 -1.38
C GLN A 180 5.49 -18.02 -1.61
N PHE A 181 6.65 -18.11 -0.97
CA PHE A 181 7.69 -17.07 -1.10
C PHE A 181 8.10 -16.81 -2.57
N LYS A 182 8.19 -17.86 -3.40
CA LYS A 182 8.43 -17.73 -4.85
C LYS A 182 7.43 -16.84 -5.59
N ASN A 183 6.23 -16.61 -5.05
CA ASN A 183 5.22 -15.73 -5.65
C ASN A 183 5.39 -14.25 -5.27
N VAL A 184 6.29 -13.93 -4.34
CA VAL A 184 6.65 -12.56 -3.96
C VAL A 184 8.10 -12.23 -4.29
N ASP A 185 8.93 -13.23 -4.58
CA ASP A 185 10.27 -13.04 -5.10
C ASP A 185 10.24 -12.54 -6.54
N ASN A 186 10.84 -11.37 -6.79
CA ASN A 186 10.94 -10.76 -8.12
C ASN A 186 11.97 -11.46 -9.02
N PHE A 187 12.81 -12.34 -8.47
CA PHE A 187 13.81 -13.10 -9.23
C PHE A 187 13.33 -14.52 -9.60
N ASP A 188 12.22 -14.98 -9.00
CA ASP A 188 11.61 -16.25 -9.39
C ASP A 188 10.79 -16.10 -10.68
N LYS A 189 10.60 -17.21 -11.40
CA LYS A 189 9.80 -17.23 -12.63
C LYS A 189 8.29 -17.35 -12.36
N SER A 190 7.92 -17.72 -11.13
CA SER A 190 6.54 -17.87 -10.70
C SER A 190 5.84 -16.52 -10.72
N GLY A 191 4.64 -16.48 -11.29
CA GLY A 191 3.83 -15.27 -11.26
C GLY A 191 3.42 -14.87 -9.85
N ALA A 192 3.21 -13.57 -9.65
CA ALA A 192 2.63 -13.07 -8.41
C ALA A 192 1.22 -13.62 -8.21
N LYS A 193 0.91 -14.08 -6.99
CA LYS A 193 -0.42 -14.54 -6.60
C LYS A 193 -1.06 -13.51 -5.68
N ARG A 194 -2.08 -12.83 -6.19
CA ARG A 194 -2.75 -11.72 -5.51
C ARG A 194 -4.25 -11.92 -5.52
N ASP A 195 -4.86 -11.61 -4.39
CA ASP A 195 -6.31 -11.51 -4.25
C ASP A 195 -6.70 -10.04 -4.29
N LYS A 196 -7.95 -9.78 -4.67
CA LYS A 196 -8.48 -8.42 -4.85
C LYS A 196 -9.55 -8.15 -3.81
N HIS A 197 -9.47 -6.98 -3.20
CA HIS A 197 -10.42 -6.48 -2.22
C HIS A 197 -10.93 -5.12 -2.67
N ILE A 198 -12.24 -4.89 -2.56
CA ILE A 198 -12.80 -3.56 -2.82
C ILE A 198 -12.97 -2.89 -1.46
N PHE A 199 -12.31 -1.76 -1.25
CA PHE A 199 -12.46 -0.99 -0.02
C PHE A 199 -13.28 0.27 -0.25
N VAL A 200 -14.10 0.60 0.75
CA VAL A 200 -14.82 1.86 0.89
C VAL A 200 -13.95 2.78 1.75
N ILE A 201 -13.34 3.78 1.12
CA ILE A 201 -12.53 4.80 1.80
C ILE A 201 -13.49 5.91 2.23
N PRO A 202 -13.55 6.28 3.54
CA PRO A 202 -14.61 7.12 4.09
C PRO A 202 -14.36 8.60 3.78
N VAL A 203 -14.44 8.98 2.50
CA VAL A 203 -14.14 10.31 2.02
C VAL A 203 -15.27 10.87 1.15
N ARG A 204 -15.46 12.18 1.22
CA ARG A 204 -16.35 12.93 0.34
C ARG A 204 -15.55 13.86 -0.57
N LYS A 205 -15.98 13.99 -1.82
CA LYS A 205 -15.40 14.94 -2.77
C LYS A 205 -15.82 16.37 -2.39
N MET A 206 -14.85 17.22 -2.11
CA MET A 206 -15.07 18.63 -1.74
C MET A 206 -15.00 19.56 -2.96
N ASN A 207 -14.01 19.35 -3.82
CA ASN A 207 -13.83 20.12 -5.05
C ASN A 207 -13.08 19.27 -6.10
N SER A 208 -13.25 19.58 -7.37
CA SER A 208 -12.51 18.96 -8.46
C SER A 208 -12.39 19.88 -9.66
N SER A 209 -11.24 19.81 -10.34
CA SER A 209 -10.98 20.46 -11.62
C SER A 209 -10.25 19.49 -12.55
N LYS A 210 -9.84 19.96 -13.73
CA LYS A 210 -8.95 19.19 -14.62
C LYS A 210 -7.64 18.81 -13.92
N SER A 211 -7.10 19.69 -13.07
CA SER A 211 -5.76 19.54 -12.51
C SER A 211 -5.73 18.83 -11.16
N TYR A 212 -6.85 18.74 -10.45
CA TYR A 212 -6.87 18.08 -9.14
C TYR A 212 -8.26 17.63 -8.69
N THR A 213 -8.30 16.73 -7.70
CA THR A 213 -9.51 16.41 -6.93
C THR A 213 -9.18 16.45 -5.44
N HIS A 214 -9.98 17.17 -4.66
CA HIS A 214 -9.86 17.24 -3.20
C HIS A 214 -10.96 16.42 -2.55
N PHE A 215 -10.55 15.44 -1.75
CA PHE A 215 -11.41 14.69 -0.86
C PHE A 215 -11.13 15.03 0.61
N ARG A 216 -12.15 14.92 1.44
CA ARG A 216 -12.03 15.05 2.90
C ARG A 216 -12.67 13.83 3.56
N CYS A 217 -12.04 13.29 4.60
CA CYS A 217 -12.64 12.23 5.41
C CYS A 217 -13.99 12.68 5.99
N ILE A 218 -14.95 11.76 6.00
CA ILE A 218 -16.30 11.92 6.56
C ILE A 218 -16.23 11.74 8.08
#